data_AF-A0A8J6U430-F1
#
_entry.id   AF-A0A8J6U430-F1
#
_cell.length_a   1.000
_cell.length_b   1.000
_cell.length_c   1.000
_cell.angle_alpha   90.00
_cell.angle_beta   90.00
_cell.angle_gamma   90.00
#
_symmetry.space_group_name_H-M   'P 1'
#
loop_
_entity.id
_entity.type
_entity.pdbx_description
1 polymer ?
#
loop_
_entity_poly.entity_id
_entity_poly.type
_entity_poly.pdbx_seq_one_letter_code
_entity_poly.pdbx_strand_id
1 'polypeptide(L)'
;MKKEDCFYLGKIVKKYSFKGELLIKLDTDQPDLYENLDAMFLDVNHTLIPFFIESSQLHKSDLLRVQFEDVDTEADAEALIKTEVYLPLDLLPKLDGNKFYFHEVIGFTMEDKNYGTVGKIVAVNDSTAQALFEVENNGKEILIPMNDEFIVKVDRNNKTIIVDTPEGLIDLYL
;
A
#
# COMPACT_ATOMS: atom_id res chain seq x y z
N MET A 1 -8.35 6.79 12.01
CA MET A 1 -7.70 5.90 11.03
C MET A 1 -6.32 5.58 11.57
N LYS A 2 -5.85 4.32 11.56
CA LYS A 2 -4.46 4.01 11.90
C LYS A 2 -3.62 4.03 10.62
N LYS A 3 -2.31 4.33 10.76
CA LYS A 3 -1.39 4.38 9.63
C LYS A 3 -1.22 3.02 8.93
N GLU A 4 -1.41 1.93 9.67
CA GLU A 4 -1.43 0.54 9.14
C GLU A 4 -2.60 0.24 8.19
N ASP A 5 -3.69 1.02 8.26
CA ASP A 5 -4.87 0.87 7.40
C ASP A 5 -4.83 1.81 6.17
N CYS A 6 -3.69 2.47 5.94
CA CYS A 6 -3.49 3.42 4.85
C CYS A 6 -2.20 3.11 4.08
N PHE A 7 -2.15 3.53 2.81
CA PHE A 7 -0.91 3.58 2.05
C PHE A 7 -0.44 5.02 1.88
N TYR A 8 0.87 5.19 1.78
CA TYR A 8 1.48 6.47 1.46
C TYR A 8 1.21 6.82 0.00
N LEU A 9 0.56 7.96 -0.23
CA LEU A 9 0.26 8.46 -1.58
C LEU A 9 1.37 9.39 -2.09
N GLY A 10 1.99 10.17 -1.20
CA GLY A 10 2.92 11.21 -1.60
C GLY A 10 3.12 12.30 -0.56
N LYS A 11 3.64 13.45 -1.00
CA LYS A 11 4.04 14.55 -0.11
C LYS A 11 3.65 15.91 -0.66
N ILE A 12 3.13 16.79 0.19
CA ILE A 12 2.88 18.19 -0.18
C ILE A 12 4.22 18.89 -0.39
N VAL A 13 4.49 19.38 -1.60
CA VAL A 13 5.81 19.92 -1.96
C VAL A 13 5.85 21.43 -2.12
N LYS A 14 4.74 22.07 -2.48
CA LYS A 14 4.65 23.53 -2.64
C LYS A 14 3.21 24.00 -2.80
N LYS A 15 3.02 25.30 -2.62
CA LYS A 15 1.81 26.04 -3.01
C LYS A 15 1.67 26.10 -4.53
N TYR A 16 0.42 26.21 -4.97
CA TYR A 16 0.07 26.44 -6.37
C TYR A 16 -0.48 27.85 -6.60
N SER A 17 -1.38 28.33 -5.73
CA SER A 17 -2.03 29.63 -5.88
C SER A 17 -2.17 30.37 -4.54
N PHE A 18 -2.68 31.61 -4.60
CA PHE A 18 -2.95 32.44 -3.41
C PHE A 18 -4.25 32.07 -2.70
N LYS A 19 -5.02 31.12 -3.25
CA LYS A 19 -6.30 30.65 -2.68
C LYS A 19 -6.16 29.38 -1.83
N GLY A 20 -4.92 29.03 -1.46
CA GLY A 20 -4.64 27.86 -0.64
C GLY A 20 -4.40 26.55 -1.42
N GLU A 21 -4.48 26.55 -2.75
CA GLU A 21 -4.19 25.35 -3.54
C GLU A 21 -2.75 24.85 -3.34
N LEU A 22 -2.61 23.53 -3.26
CA LEU A 22 -1.35 22.83 -2.99
C LEU A 22 -1.00 21.87 -4.12
N LEU A 23 0.30 21.56 -4.23
CA LEU A 23 0.81 20.49 -5.09
C LEU A 23 1.36 19.35 -4.23
N ILE A 24 0.80 18.16 -4.43
CA ILE A 24 1.25 16.91 -3.85
C ILE A 24 2.11 16.19 -4.88
N LYS A 25 3.35 15.86 -4.54
CA LYS A 25 4.17 14.93 -5.34
C LYS A 25 3.72 13.52 -5.04
N LEU A 26 3.15 12.84 -6.04
CA LEU A 26 2.68 11.47 -5.91
C LEU A 26 3.84 10.49 -5.98
N ASP A 27 3.77 9.43 -5.17
CA ASP A 27 4.69 8.30 -5.16
C ASP A 27 3.99 7.08 -5.74
N THR A 28 3.75 7.12 -7.06
CA THR A 28 2.99 6.11 -7.79
C THR A 28 3.31 6.16 -9.27
N ASP A 29 3.28 5.01 -9.93
CA ASP A 29 3.39 4.91 -11.39
C ASP A 29 2.04 5.12 -12.12
N GLN A 30 0.93 5.26 -11.37
CA GLN A 30 -0.42 5.42 -11.92
C GLN A 30 -1.14 6.66 -11.34
N PRO A 31 -0.60 7.86 -11.57
CA PRO A 31 -1.08 9.10 -10.94
C PRO A 31 -2.50 9.48 -11.35
N ASP A 32 -2.94 9.11 -12.56
CA ASP A 32 -4.28 9.40 -13.09
C ASP A 32 -5.41 8.75 -12.27
N LEU A 33 -5.11 7.71 -11.47
CA LEU A 33 -6.10 7.04 -10.63
C LEU A 33 -6.54 7.88 -9.41
N TYR A 34 -5.82 8.95 -9.11
CA TYR A 34 -6.00 9.78 -7.92
C TYR A 34 -6.57 11.17 -8.23
N GLU A 35 -7.12 11.36 -9.42
CA GLU A 35 -7.94 12.53 -9.75
C GLU A 35 -9.33 12.43 -9.09
N ASN A 36 -9.91 13.58 -8.73
CA ASN A 36 -11.26 13.67 -8.15
C ASN A 36 -11.46 12.86 -6.86
N LEU A 37 -10.49 12.91 -5.96
CA LEU A 37 -10.63 12.33 -4.62
C LEU A 37 -11.55 13.19 -3.75
N ASP A 38 -12.38 12.56 -2.92
CA ASP A 38 -13.26 13.27 -1.97
C ASP A 38 -12.54 13.69 -0.69
N ALA A 39 -11.58 12.88 -0.24
CA ALA A 39 -10.80 13.12 0.97
C ALA A 39 -9.44 12.41 0.93
N MET A 40 -8.51 12.90 1.75
CA MET A 40 -7.23 12.23 2.03
C MET A 40 -6.81 12.46 3.47
N PHE A 41 -5.85 11.67 3.96
CA PHE A 41 -5.29 11.84 5.29
C PHE A 41 -3.94 12.55 5.22
N LEU A 42 -3.76 13.57 6.07
CA LEU A 42 -2.49 14.25 6.25
C LEU A 42 -1.85 13.81 7.56
N ASP A 43 -0.56 13.47 7.53
CA ASP A 43 0.21 13.13 8.74
C ASP A 43 0.64 14.39 9.48
N VAL A 44 -0.14 14.81 10.47
CA VAL A 44 0.15 15.95 11.34
C VAL A 44 0.61 15.42 12.68
N ASN A 45 1.90 15.57 12.98
CA ASN A 45 2.53 15.10 14.22
C ASN A 45 2.27 13.61 14.49
N HIS A 46 2.47 12.75 13.49
CA HIS A 46 2.26 11.29 13.58
C HIS A 46 0.80 10.87 13.77
N THR A 47 -0.14 11.79 13.49
CA THR A 47 -1.57 11.55 13.53
C THR A 47 -2.17 11.81 12.16
N LEU A 48 -2.89 10.82 11.64
CA LEU A 48 -3.61 10.96 10.36
C LEU A 48 -4.89 11.77 10.57
N ILE A 49 -4.91 12.99 10.05
CA ILE A 49 -6.06 13.90 10.08
C ILE A 49 -6.74 13.88 8.71
N PRO A 50 -8.07 13.63 8.63
CA PRO A 50 -8.79 13.70 7.36
C PRO A 50 -8.93 15.14 6.88
N PHE A 51 -8.69 15.35 5.59
CA PHE A 51 -8.94 16.61 4.88
C PHE A 51 -9.87 16.33 3.70
N PHE A 52 -11.00 17.05 3.67
CA PHE A 52 -11.95 17.00 2.55
C PHE A 52 -11.46 17.87 1.41
N ILE A 53 -11.71 17.41 0.18
CA ILE A 53 -11.17 17.98 -1.04
C ILE A 53 -12.31 18.62 -1.82
N GLU A 54 -12.18 19.92 -2.12
CA GLU A 54 -13.10 20.60 -3.02
C GLU A 54 -12.83 20.22 -4.48
N SER A 55 -11.54 20.11 -4.83
CA SER A 55 -11.12 19.65 -6.15
C SER A 55 -9.72 19.07 -6.13
N SER A 56 -9.50 18.02 -6.92
CA SER A 56 -8.16 17.53 -7.24
C SER A 56 -8.03 17.25 -8.74
N GLN A 57 -6.89 17.64 -9.30
CA GLN A 57 -6.59 17.43 -10.72
C GLN A 57 -5.11 17.16 -10.90
N LEU A 58 -4.77 16.26 -11.82
CA LEU A 58 -3.39 16.01 -12.16
C LEU A 58 -2.76 17.25 -12.81
N HIS A 59 -1.56 17.59 -12.37
CA HIS A 59 -0.76 18.70 -12.82
C HIS A 59 0.63 18.20 -13.22
N LYS A 60 0.90 18.15 -14.53
CA LYS A 60 2.08 17.44 -15.08
C LYS A 60 2.02 15.95 -14.73
N SER A 61 3.10 15.21 -14.98
CA SER A 61 3.10 13.75 -14.88
C SER A 61 2.96 13.20 -13.46
N ASP A 62 3.26 13.96 -12.41
CA ASP A 62 3.42 13.39 -11.05
C ASP A 62 3.06 14.34 -9.90
N LEU A 63 2.45 15.49 -10.20
CA LEU A 63 1.94 16.40 -9.17
C LEU A 63 0.43 16.40 -9.20
N LEU A 64 -0.23 16.19 -8.07
CA LEU A 64 -1.66 16.40 -7.92
C LEU A 64 -1.89 17.80 -7.37
N ARG A 65 -2.63 18.65 -8.10
CA ARG A 65 -3.13 19.92 -7.58
C ARG A 65 -4.37 19.65 -6.75
N VAL A 66 -4.41 20.17 -5.52
CA VAL A 66 -5.51 19.94 -4.58
C VAL A 66 -5.94 21.26 -3.94
N GLN A 67 -7.25 21.49 -3.88
CA GLN A 67 -7.90 22.47 -3.02
C GLN A 67 -8.66 21.72 -1.92
N PHE A 68 -8.32 22.00 -0.67
CA PHE A 68 -9.06 21.47 0.49
C PHE A 68 -10.15 22.44 0.92
N GLU A 69 -11.22 21.94 1.54
CA GLU A 69 -12.35 22.75 2.02
C GLU A 69 -11.94 23.79 3.08
N ASP A 70 -10.96 23.47 3.92
CA ASP A 70 -10.53 24.31 5.05
C ASP A 70 -9.17 25.01 4.81
N VAL A 71 -8.71 25.11 3.56
CA VAL A 71 -7.38 25.69 3.22
C VAL A 71 -7.56 26.79 2.17
N ASP A 72 -7.90 27.99 2.62
CA ASP A 72 -8.27 29.11 1.74
C ASP A 72 -7.18 30.17 1.57
N THR A 73 -6.14 30.14 2.43
CA THR A 73 -5.11 31.16 2.45
C THR A 73 -3.72 30.62 2.16
N GLU A 74 -2.83 31.54 1.78
CA GLU A 74 -1.42 31.22 1.59
C GLU A 74 -0.75 30.73 2.89
N ALA A 75 -1.20 31.23 4.05
CA ALA A 75 -0.67 30.83 5.35
C ALA A 75 -1.10 29.40 5.72
N ASP A 76 -2.36 29.04 5.44
CA ASP A 76 -2.87 27.68 5.67
C ASP A 76 -2.12 26.67 4.79
N ALA A 77 -1.95 27.01 3.51
CA ALA A 77 -1.20 26.18 2.58
C ALA A 77 0.27 26.02 2.99
N GLU A 78 0.92 27.10 3.45
CA GLU A 78 2.31 27.05 3.92
C GLU A 78 2.47 26.10 5.12
N ALA A 79 1.49 26.06 6.03
CA ALA A 79 1.51 25.18 7.19
C ALA A 79 1.45 23.68 6.82
N LEU A 80 0.96 23.35 5.63
CA LEU A 80 0.84 21.97 5.15
C LEU A 80 2.01 21.52 4.26
N ILE A 81 2.97 22.40 3.94
CA ILE A 81 4.13 22.04 3.14
C ILE A 81 4.99 21.01 3.88
N LYS A 82 5.47 20.00 3.14
CA LYS A 82 6.20 18.81 3.62
C LYS A 82 5.37 17.82 4.43
N THR A 83 4.06 18.00 4.53
CA THR A 83 3.19 17.00 5.15
C THR A 83 3.02 15.80 4.22
N GLU A 84 3.09 14.60 4.80
CA GLU A 84 2.87 13.33 4.10
C GLU A 84 1.38 13.08 3.92
N VAL A 85 1.03 12.49 2.78
CA VAL A 85 -0.34 12.24 2.35
C VAL A 85 -0.58 10.74 2.28
N TYR A 86 -1.70 10.31 2.83
CA TYR A 86 -2.11 8.93 2.92
C TYR A 86 -3.54 8.75 2.40
N LEU A 87 -3.81 7.57 1.83
CA LEU A 87 -5.15 7.13 1.48
C LEU A 87 -5.46 5.78 2.14
N PRO A 88 -6.73 5.51 2.46
CA PRO A 88 -7.19 4.18 2.86
C PRO A 88 -6.74 3.06 1.91
N LEU A 89 -6.39 1.89 2.44
CA LEU A 89 -6.01 0.73 1.62
C LEU A 89 -7.13 0.24 0.68
N ASP A 90 -8.40 0.56 0.94
CA ASP A 90 -9.53 0.19 0.07
C ASP A 90 -9.61 1.01 -1.23
N LEU A 91 -8.89 2.13 -1.30
CA LEU A 91 -8.71 2.93 -2.52
C LEU A 91 -7.56 2.42 -3.39
N LEU A 92 -6.82 1.41 -2.95
CA LEU A 92 -5.78 0.82 -3.79
C LEU A 92 -6.41 0.22 -5.07
N PRO A 93 -5.81 0.45 -6.24
CA PRO A 93 -6.24 -0.18 -7.47
C PRO A 93 -6.27 -1.70 -7.31
N LYS A 94 -7.33 -2.34 -7.80
CA LYS A 94 -7.37 -3.81 -7.80
C LYS A 94 -6.27 -4.34 -8.69
N LEU A 95 -5.45 -5.23 -8.14
CA LEU A 95 -4.41 -5.93 -8.89
C LEU A 95 -4.97 -7.23 -9.48
N ASP A 96 -4.63 -7.48 -10.74
CA ASP A 96 -5.01 -8.68 -11.46
C ASP A 96 -3.88 -9.71 -11.51
N GLY A 97 -4.25 -10.97 -11.74
CA GLY A 97 -3.30 -12.08 -11.83
C GLY A 97 -2.57 -12.31 -10.50
N ASN A 98 -1.25 -12.49 -10.59
CA ASN A 98 -0.39 -12.83 -9.45
C ASN A 98 0.23 -11.61 -8.74
N LYS A 99 -0.11 -10.39 -9.16
CA LYS A 99 0.29 -9.18 -8.43
C LYS A 99 -0.64 -9.00 -7.23
N PHE A 100 -0.14 -8.58 -6.08
CA PHE A 100 -0.91 -8.31 -4.87
C PHE A 100 -0.17 -7.30 -4.00
N TYR A 101 -0.89 -6.68 -3.08
CA TYR A 101 -0.27 -5.91 -2.01
C TYR A 101 0.05 -6.81 -0.81
N PHE A 102 1.13 -6.54 -0.09
CA PHE A 102 1.55 -7.39 1.03
C PHE A 102 0.48 -7.56 2.11
N HIS A 103 -0.23 -6.49 2.45
CA HIS A 103 -1.34 -6.53 3.41
C HIS A 103 -2.56 -7.33 2.91
N GLU A 104 -2.75 -7.43 1.58
CA GLU A 104 -3.89 -8.13 0.96
C GLU A 104 -3.87 -9.62 1.28
N VAL A 105 -2.66 -10.20 1.29
CA VAL A 105 -2.44 -11.63 1.38
C VAL A 105 -2.25 -12.14 2.80
N ILE A 106 -2.19 -11.23 3.78
CA ILE A 106 -2.20 -11.59 5.19
C ILE A 106 -3.51 -12.31 5.50
N GLY A 107 -3.37 -13.50 6.09
CA GLY A 107 -4.46 -14.41 6.42
C GLY A 107 -4.88 -15.35 5.31
N PHE A 108 -4.25 -15.30 4.12
CA PHE A 108 -4.43 -16.32 3.09
C PHE A 108 -3.76 -17.63 3.51
N THR A 109 -4.28 -18.74 3.01
CA THR A 109 -3.60 -20.04 3.12
C THR A 109 -2.53 -20.14 2.04
N MET A 110 -1.33 -20.57 2.41
CA MET A 110 -0.29 -20.90 1.45
C MET A 110 -0.28 -22.40 1.18
N GLU A 111 -0.26 -22.75 -0.10
CA GLU A 111 -0.10 -24.11 -0.60
C GLU A 111 1.13 -24.18 -1.49
N ASP A 112 1.92 -25.24 -1.33
CA ASP A 112 3.03 -25.54 -2.21
C ASP A 112 2.68 -26.75 -3.08
N LYS A 113 3.08 -26.74 -4.35
CA LYS A 113 2.77 -27.83 -5.29
C LYS A 113 3.30 -29.19 -4.86
N ASN A 114 4.43 -29.22 -4.15
CA ASN A 114 5.14 -30.43 -3.80
C ASN A 114 4.80 -30.88 -2.37
N TYR A 115 4.66 -29.93 -1.45
CA TYR A 115 4.37 -30.19 -0.04
C TYR A 115 2.86 -30.25 0.29
N GLY A 116 2.03 -29.48 -0.42
CA GLY A 116 0.61 -29.29 -0.10
C GLY A 116 0.39 -28.06 0.80
N THR A 117 -0.55 -28.14 1.74
CA THR A 117 -0.87 -27.00 2.62
C THR A 117 0.29 -26.66 3.55
N VAL A 118 0.91 -25.50 3.34
CA VAL A 118 2.05 -25.02 4.14
C VAL A 118 1.57 -24.42 5.45
N GLY A 119 0.51 -23.60 5.42
CA GLY A 119 0.01 -22.90 6.59
C GLY A 119 -0.70 -21.60 6.24
N LYS A 120 -0.81 -20.68 7.22
CA LYS A 120 -1.46 -19.38 7.03
C LYS A 120 -0.44 -18.26 7.01
N ILE A 121 -0.53 -17.37 6.02
CA ILE A 121 0.32 -16.17 5.97
C ILE A 121 -0.07 -15.25 7.13
N VAL A 122 0.86 -14.98 8.03
CA VAL A 122 0.62 -14.10 9.19
C VAL A 122 1.24 -12.73 9.01
N ALA A 123 2.30 -12.62 8.20
CA ALA A 123 2.93 -11.36 7.85
C ALA A 123 3.75 -11.49 6.55
N VAL A 124 4.19 -10.34 6.06
CA VAL A 124 5.20 -10.22 5.00
C VAL A 124 6.32 -9.36 5.56
N ASN A 125 7.54 -9.88 5.54
CA ASN A 125 8.73 -9.16 5.97
C ASN A 125 9.42 -8.56 4.74
N ASP A 126 9.34 -7.25 4.60
CA ASP A 126 9.95 -6.47 3.52
C ASP A 126 11.16 -5.64 3.98
N SER A 127 11.61 -5.85 5.22
CA SER A 127 12.77 -5.14 5.79
C SER A 127 14.11 -5.63 5.23
N THR A 128 14.12 -6.81 4.60
CA THR A 128 15.28 -7.45 3.97
C THR A 128 15.33 -7.17 2.47
N ALA A 129 16.49 -7.41 1.85
CA ALA A 129 16.69 -7.18 0.42
C ALA A 129 15.74 -8.00 -0.48
N GLN A 130 15.30 -9.17 0.00
CA GLN A 130 14.24 -9.97 -0.60
C GLN A 130 13.12 -10.08 0.42
N ALA A 131 11.88 -9.80 0.01
CA ALA A 131 10.74 -9.94 0.90
C ALA A 131 10.45 -11.41 1.19
N LEU A 132 9.98 -11.71 2.39
CA LEU A 132 9.65 -13.06 2.86
C LEU A 132 8.19 -13.13 3.29
N PHE A 133 7.50 -14.20 2.92
CA PHE A 133 6.27 -14.61 3.59
C PHE A 133 6.60 -15.24 4.94
N GLU A 134 5.91 -14.79 5.98
CA GLU A 134 5.91 -15.44 7.29
C GLU A 134 4.64 -16.31 7.38
N VAL A 135 4.81 -17.63 7.32
CA VAL A 135 3.71 -18.60 7.31
C VAL A 135 3.69 -19.36 8.63
N GLU A 136 2.56 -19.30 9.33
CA GLU A 136 2.34 -20.05 10.56
C GLU A 136 1.76 -21.43 10.26
N ASN A 137 2.37 -22.45 10.84
CA ASN A 137 1.91 -23.83 10.81
C ASN A 137 2.10 -24.49 12.17
N ASN A 138 1.01 -24.68 12.92
CA ASN A 138 0.99 -25.37 14.20
C ASN A 138 2.02 -24.83 15.21
N GLY A 139 2.17 -23.49 15.26
CA GLY A 139 3.12 -22.81 16.14
C GLY A 139 4.57 -22.76 15.64
N LYS A 140 4.84 -23.27 14.44
CA LYS A 140 6.11 -23.06 13.73
C LYS A 140 5.97 -21.96 12.70
N GLU A 141 6.98 -21.11 12.61
CA GLU A 141 7.10 -20.08 11.59
C GLU A 141 7.96 -20.61 10.44
N ILE A 142 7.44 -20.51 9.22
CA ILE A 142 8.08 -20.92 7.99
C ILE A 142 8.30 -19.68 7.14
N LEU A 143 9.55 -19.38 6.80
CA LEU A 143 9.91 -18.23 5.97
C LEU A 143 10.08 -18.66 4.52
N ILE A 144 9.23 -18.13 3.64
CA ILE A 144 9.25 -18.46 2.21
C ILE A 144 9.60 -17.19 1.42
N PRO A 145 10.69 -17.20 0.63
CA PRO A 145 11.03 -16.05 -0.20
C PRO A 145 9.93 -15.67 -1.17
N MET A 146 9.56 -14.39 -1.21
CA MET A 146 8.64 -13.84 -2.18
C MET A 146 9.37 -13.62 -3.51
N ASN A 147 9.59 -14.72 -4.22
CA ASN A 147 10.12 -14.74 -5.58
C ASN A 147 8.97 -14.95 -6.56
N ASP A 148 8.88 -14.11 -7.59
CA ASP A 148 7.90 -14.23 -8.67
C ASP A 148 7.94 -15.61 -9.34
N GLU A 149 9.11 -16.24 -9.42
CA GLU A 149 9.27 -17.60 -9.96
C GLU A 149 8.58 -18.67 -9.11
N PHE A 150 8.46 -18.43 -7.79
CA PHE A 150 7.76 -19.35 -6.90
C PHE A 150 6.25 -19.15 -6.97
N ILE A 151 5.76 -17.94 -7.27
CA ILE A 151 4.33 -17.62 -7.20
C ILE A 151 3.61 -18.15 -8.44
N VAL A 152 2.91 -19.26 -8.27
CA VAL A 152 2.14 -19.92 -9.34
C VAL A 152 0.80 -19.23 -9.54
N LYS A 153 0.08 -18.97 -8.44
CA LYS A 153 -1.28 -18.42 -8.50
C LYS A 153 -1.64 -17.69 -7.22
N VAL A 154 -2.30 -16.54 -7.36
CA VAL A 154 -3.00 -15.86 -6.26
C VAL A 154 -4.51 -16.02 -6.47
N ASP A 155 -5.16 -16.81 -5.62
CA ASP A 155 -6.60 -17.07 -5.65
C ASP A 155 -7.33 -16.25 -4.58
N ARG A 156 -7.76 -15.05 -4.98
CA ARG A 156 -8.47 -14.11 -4.10
C ARG A 156 -9.83 -14.61 -3.63
N ASN A 157 -10.50 -15.45 -4.42
CA ASN A 157 -11.82 -15.98 -4.08
C ASN A 157 -11.72 -16.97 -2.93
N ASN A 158 -10.70 -17.83 -2.97
CA ASN A 158 -10.45 -18.85 -1.95
C ASN A 158 -9.51 -18.37 -0.84
N LYS A 159 -8.92 -17.17 -0.98
CA LYS A 159 -7.86 -16.64 -0.11
C LYS A 159 -6.68 -17.60 0.00
N THR A 160 -6.17 -18.04 -1.15
CA THR A 160 -5.06 -18.99 -1.25
C THR A 160 -3.96 -18.44 -2.15
N ILE A 161 -2.69 -18.63 -1.76
CA ILE A 161 -1.53 -18.47 -2.63
C ILE A 161 -0.91 -19.83 -2.89
N ILE A 162 -0.74 -20.17 -4.16
CA ILE A 162 -0.06 -21.39 -4.60
C ILE A 162 1.37 -21.03 -4.99
N VAL A 163 2.33 -21.70 -4.37
CA VAL A 163 3.76 -21.58 -4.65
C VAL A 163 4.34 -22.88 -5.21
N ASP A 164 5.48 -22.77 -5.88
CA ASP A 164 6.31 -23.88 -6.35
C ASP A 164 7.73 -23.64 -5.84
N THR A 165 7.94 -24.00 -4.58
CA THR A 165 9.24 -23.81 -3.91
C THR A 165 10.20 -24.95 -4.26
N PRO A 166 11.52 -24.72 -4.18
CA PRO A 166 12.51 -25.77 -4.32
C PRO A 166 12.26 -26.92 -3.32
N GLU A 167 12.50 -28.14 -3.78
CA GLU A 167 12.38 -29.34 -2.95
C GLU A 167 13.18 -29.21 -1.65
N GLY A 168 12.56 -29.55 -0.52
CA GLY A 168 13.17 -29.49 0.81
C GLY A 168 13.13 -28.12 1.48
N LEU A 169 12.72 -27.03 0.82
CA LEU A 169 12.71 -25.69 1.43
C LEU A 169 11.79 -25.63 2.67
N ILE A 170 10.57 -26.16 2.55
CA ILE A 170 9.59 -26.17 3.64
C ILE A 170 10.01 -27.14 4.75
N ASP A 171 10.60 -28.27 4.39
CA ASP A 171 11.04 -29.30 5.34
C ASP A 171 12.13 -28.81 6.30
N LEU A 172 12.88 -27.76 5.95
CA LEU A 172 13.89 -27.15 6.83
C LEU A 172 13.30 -26.55 8.12
N TYR A 173 12.00 -26.27 8.14
CA TYR A 173 11.30 -25.66 9.27
C TYR A 173 10.48 -26.67 10.10
N LEU A 174 10.25 -27.89 9.58
CA LEU A 174 9.34 -28.89 10.15
C LEU A 174 10.08 -30.02 10.88
#